data_AF-A0A955K3X6-F1
#
_entry.id   AF-A0A955K3X6-F1
#
_cell.length_a   1.000
_cell.length_b   1.000
_cell.length_c   1.000
_cell.angle_alpha   90.00
_cell.angle_beta   90.00
_cell.angle_gamma   90.00
#
_symmetry.space_group_name_H-M   'P 1'
#
loop_
_entity.id
_entity.type
_entity.pdbx_description
1 polymer ?
#
loop_
_entity_poly.entity_id
_entity_poly.type
_entity_poly.pdbx_seq_one_letter_code
_entity_poly.pdbx_strand_id
1 'polypeptide(L)'
;MGKSKNVFNEKGSAAEALIADLCGDAFFQDFCFKNPYVGTGKGRKELCDVLVVLGDTAIVWQIKNIKLGRDGVFKQGDVNKAISQCRGAKRKINTLGKITLTNISGKAKVIDATTIKNVYLIAAIEGGLAEMGSFYDDSDRGNVHIFFEKFTRYATKHLNTVKDFIRYLQNKERFLSDGKGLVLSGGEEELLAVYINNNRTFGNMEDTNAHQIFLDTEGSAAELEEDDGYKTKQELDNYWGKAWDELIRKKSEGLPQEGDISKPEDRDKFLAKMMSHDRFERRILGKTYADAAVEAAKGPDDETFVYRRYYPLEGVTYVFAFMGNLDGDKRPRQTMLYLAALAARKKFPQNNMVIAVVSERAMVKNSNGCSFDWVLLDATDEDLKEAITPEIAEFMDKHGYLKDPKIEAVTAYEYPEDIPHKKDDS
;
A
#
# COMPACT_ATOMS: atom_id res chain seq x y z
N MET A 1 11.33 25.86 44.53
CA MET A 1 10.21 25.00 44.10
C MET A 1 10.13 25.00 42.57
N GLY A 2 10.86 24.11 41.91
CA GLY A 2 10.82 23.94 40.46
C GLY A 2 9.68 22.99 40.08
N LYS A 3 8.79 23.43 39.19
CA LYS A 3 7.69 22.62 38.66
C LYS A 3 8.26 21.38 37.94
N SER A 4 7.85 20.21 38.41
CA SER A 4 8.07 18.91 37.75
C SER A 4 7.57 18.99 36.30
N LYS A 5 8.46 18.67 35.36
CA LYS A 5 8.10 18.41 33.96
C LYS A 5 7.18 17.18 33.92
N ASN A 6 6.07 17.31 33.19
CA ASN A 6 5.04 16.30 33.00
C ASN A 6 5.59 15.03 32.31
N VAL A 7 6.06 14.06 33.10
CA VAL A 7 6.41 12.69 32.66
C VAL A 7 5.20 11.96 32.05
N PHE A 8 3.98 12.43 32.31
CA PHE A 8 2.75 11.84 31.76
C PHE A 8 2.48 12.15 30.28
N ASN A 9 3.08 13.21 29.72
CA ASN A 9 2.85 13.59 28.31
C ASN A 9 3.78 12.83 27.35
N GLU A 10 4.88 12.27 27.86
CA GLU A 10 5.90 11.57 27.05
C GLU A 10 5.42 10.19 26.57
N LYS A 11 4.64 9.46 27.39
CA LYS A 11 4.15 8.12 27.03
C LYS A 11 3.07 8.14 25.93
N GLY A 12 2.20 9.16 25.91
CA GLY A 12 1.20 9.32 24.84
C GLY A 12 1.87 9.67 23.50
N SER A 13 2.79 10.64 23.53
CA SER A 13 3.59 11.05 22.37
C SER A 13 4.44 9.90 21.80
N ALA A 14 4.98 9.02 22.65
CA ALA A 14 5.77 7.86 22.21
C ALA A 14 4.93 6.81 21.48
N ALA A 15 3.71 6.52 21.95
CA ALA A 15 2.79 5.61 21.27
C ALA A 15 2.30 6.18 19.93
N GLU A 16 1.96 7.47 19.89
CA GLU A 16 1.59 8.16 18.64
C GLU A 16 2.75 8.17 17.64
N ALA A 17 3.99 8.36 18.10
CA ALA A 17 5.16 8.26 17.25
C ALA A 17 5.34 6.85 16.71
N LEU A 18 5.28 5.84 17.57
CA LEU A 18 5.42 4.45 17.17
C LEU A 18 4.40 4.03 16.10
N ILE A 19 3.12 4.33 16.28
CA ILE A 19 2.08 3.96 15.30
C ILE A 19 2.26 4.75 14.01
N ALA A 20 2.64 6.03 14.09
CA ALA A 20 2.97 6.82 12.91
C ALA A 20 4.16 6.21 12.14
N ASP A 21 5.18 5.71 12.84
CA ASP A 21 6.33 5.04 12.25
C ASP A 21 5.92 3.70 11.62
N LEU A 22 5.14 2.87 12.33
CA LEU A 22 4.60 1.61 11.78
C LEU A 22 3.76 1.86 10.52
N CYS A 23 2.90 2.88 10.52
CA CYS A 23 2.14 3.29 9.33
C CYS A 23 3.06 3.85 8.25
N GLY A 24 4.09 4.61 8.61
CA GLY A 24 5.08 5.15 7.68
C GLY A 24 5.87 4.05 6.97
N ASP A 25 6.20 2.97 7.67
CA ASP A 25 6.90 1.81 7.14
C ASP A 25 5.97 0.92 6.31
N ALA A 26 4.75 0.65 6.78
CA ALA A 26 3.79 -0.21 6.09
C ALA A 26 3.11 0.47 4.88
N PHE A 27 2.82 1.76 4.97
CA PHE A 27 1.98 2.49 4.00
C PHE A 27 2.71 3.64 3.29
N PHE A 28 4.01 3.77 3.52
CA PHE A 28 4.87 4.87 3.09
C PHE A 28 4.49 6.24 3.66
N GLN A 29 5.52 6.95 4.12
CA GLN A 29 5.39 8.25 4.77
C GLN A 29 4.69 9.32 3.91
N ASP A 30 4.70 9.17 2.59
CA ASP A 30 4.19 10.18 1.66
C ASP A 30 2.67 10.38 1.74
N PHE A 31 1.96 9.35 2.21
CA PHE A 31 0.49 9.25 2.29
C PHE A 31 -0.02 9.14 3.73
N CYS A 32 0.89 9.27 4.70
CA CYS A 32 0.59 9.26 6.12
C CYS A 32 0.74 10.67 6.69
N PHE A 33 -0.21 11.09 7.52
CA PHE A 33 -0.29 12.41 8.11
C PHE A 33 -0.42 12.26 9.62
N LYS A 34 0.59 12.72 10.36
CA LYS A 34 0.57 12.73 11.83
C LYS A 34 -0.10 14.00 12.34
N ASN A 35 -1.03 13.85 13.27
CA ASN A 35 -1.79 14.90 13.93
C ASN A 35 -2.35 15.95 12.93
N PRO A 36 -3.07 15.55 11.87
CA PRO A 36 -3.58 16.48 10.87
C PRO A 36 -4.59 17.47 11.45
N TYR A 37 -4.37 18.76 11.20
CA TYR A 37 -5.27 19.84 11.60
C TYR A 37 -6.06 20.38 10.41
N VAL A 38 -7.36 20.58 10.61
CA VAL A 38 -8.26 21.16 9.61
C VAL A 38 -8.94 22.42 10.15
N GLY A 39 -9.37 23.31 9.26
CA GLY A 39 -9.94 24.61 9.61
C GLY A 39 -8.89 25.67 9.93
N THR A 40 -9.33 26.90 10.16
CA THR A 40 -8.45 28.07 10.38
C THR A 40 -8.81 28.83 11.66
N GLY A 41 -7.85 29.60 12.19
CA GLY A 41 -8.05 30.43 13.39
C GLY A 41 -8.63 29.65 14.57
N LYS A 42 -9.71 30.17 15.17
CA LYS A 42 -10.42 29.54 16.29
C LYS A 42 -11.15 28.23 15.92
N GLY A 43 -11.35 27.98 14.63
CA GLY A 43 -11.97 26.75 14.11
C GLY A 43 -10.97 25.63 13.84
N ARG A 44 -9.66 25.89 13.97
CA ARG A 44 -8.61 24.89 13.74
C ARG A 44 -8.74 23.76 14.76
N LYS A 45 -8.96 22.54 14.27
CA LYS A 45 -9.10 21.34 15.10
C LYS A 45 -8.32 20.20 14.49
N GLU A 46 -7.71 19.40 15.36
CA GLU A 46 -7.16 18.11 15.01
C GLU A 46 -8.27 17.19 14.49
N LEU A 47 -7.95 16.41 13.47
CA LEU A 47 -8.84 15.44 12.85
C LEU A 47 -8.77 14.10 13.57
N CYS A 48 -7.55 13.58 13.74
CA CYS A 48 -7.19 12.33 14.39
C CYS A 48 -5.67 12.32 14.64
N ASP A 49 -5.13 11.27 15.26
CA ASP A 49 -3.69 11.19 15.58
C ASP A 49 -2.85 10.74 14.36
N VAL A 50 -3.34 9.77 13.59
CA VAL A 50 -2.75 9.41 12.29
C VAL A 50 -3.85 9.26 11.25
N LEU A 51 -3.63 9.86 10.08
CA LEU A 51 -4.48 9.69 8.91
C LEU A 51 -3.63 9.09 7.79
N VAL A 52 -4.11 8.03 7.16
CA VAL A 52 -3.56 7.49 5.91
C VAL A 52 -4.57 7.79 4.81
N VAL A 53 -4.13 8.36 3.68
CA VAL A 53 -5.01 8.61 2.53
C VAL A 53 -4.35 8.06 1.28
N LEU A 54 -4.98 7.10 0.61
CA LEU A 54 -4.49 6.54 -0.66
C LEU A 54 -5.66 6.40 -1.64
N GLY A 55 -5.60 7.13 -2.75
CA GLY A 55 -6.66 7.14 -3.75
C GLY A 55 -7.99 7.65 -3.16
N ASP A 56 -9.03 6.84 -3.24
CA ASP A 56 -10.38 7.13 -2.71
C ASP A 56 -10.59 6.60 -1.27
N THR A 57 -9.52 6.19 -0.60
CA THR A 57 -9.60 5.55 0.71
C THR A 57 -8.84 6.32 1.78
N ALA A 58 -9.45 6.45 2.95
CA ALA A 58 -8.85 6.98 4.16
C ALA A 58 -8.88 5.97 5.30
N ILE A 59 -7.80 5.90 6.08
CA ILE A 59 -7.71 5.14 7.33
C ILE A 59 -7.44 6.13 8.46
N VAL A 60 -8.37 6.20 9.41
CA VAL A 60 -8.32 7.09 10.55
C VAL A 60 -7.87 6.29 11.77
N TRP A 61 -6.76 6.69 12.36
CA TRP A 61 -6.27 6.14 13.62
C TRP A 61 -6.48 7.14 14.74
N GLN A 62 -7.19 6.72 15.79
CA GLN A 62 -7.21 7.38 17.08
C GLN A 62 -6.51 6.50 18.10
N ILE A 63 -5.45 7.02 18.68
CA ILE A 63 -4.58 6.37 19.64
C ILE A 63 -4.98 6.83 21.05
N LYS A 64 -5.04 5.87 21.98
CA LYS A 64 -5.27 6.14 23.40
C LYS A 64 -4.40 5.26 24.25
N ASN A 65 -3.61 5.89 25.11
CA ASN A 65 -2.96 5.21 26.21
C ASN A 65 -3.96 5.09 27.38
N ILE A 66 -4.48 3.89 27.63
CA ILE A 66 -5.44 3.57 28.67
C ILE A 66 -4.77 2.68 29.70
N LYS A 67 -4.90 3.01 30.98
CA LYS A 67 -4.43 2.13 32.06
C LYS A 67 -5.46 1.05 32.35
N LEU A 68 -4.99 -0.17 32.56
CA LEU A 68 -5.82 -1.25 33.09
C LEU A 68 -6.35 -0.90 34.49
N GLY A 69 -7.58 -1.34 34.76
CA GLY A 69 -8.16 -1.36 36.09
C GLY A 69 -7.46 -2.37 37.00
N ARG A 70 -7.92 -2.46 38.26
CA ARG A 70 -7.40 -3.46 39.22
C ARG A 70 -7.77 -4.90 38.84
N ASP A 71 -8.81 -5.03 38.03
CA ASP A 71 -9.37 -6.23 37.44
C ASP A 71 -8.68 -6.62 36.12
N GLY A 72 -7.67 -5.88 35.66
CA GLY A 72 -7.00 -6.16 34.39
C GLY A 72 -7.82 -5.78 33.16
N VAL A 73 -8.93 -5.05 33.33
CA VAL A 73 -9.81 -4.64 32.23
C VAL A 73 -9.64 -3.15 31.92
N PHE A 74 -9.77 -2.76 30.66
CA PHE A 74 -9.80 -1.36 30.27
C PHE A 74 -11.07 -0.67 30.76
N LYS A 75 -10.97 0.61 31.14
CA LYS A 75 -12.15 1.42 31.41
C LYS A 75 -12.94 1.63 30.12
N GLN A 76 -14.12 1.03 30.03
CA GLN A 76 -14.98 1.11 28.84
C GLN A 76 -15.27 2.55 28.38
N GLY A 77 -15.38 3.51 29.32
CA GLY A 77 -15.58 4.92 28.99
C GLY A 77 -14.44 5.54 28.18
N ASP A 78 -13.19 5.12 28.41
CA ASP A 78 -12.02 5.61 27.68
C ASP A 78 -11.96 5.01 26.26
N VAL A 79 -12.32 3.73 26.12
CA VAL A 79 -12.46 3.06 24.81
C VAL A 79 -13.59 3.71 23.99
N ASN A 80 -14.77 3.91 24.59
CA ASN A 80 -15.91 4.57 23.95
C ASN A 80 -15.57 6.00 23.49
N LYS A 81 -14.69 6.69 24.21
CA LYS A 81 -14.19 8.01 23.81
C LYS A 81 -13.35 7.94 22.54
N ALA A 82 -12.43 6.96 22.44
CA ALA A 82 -11.64 6.74 21.21
C ALA A 82 -12.55 6.45 20.01
N ILE A 83 -13.52 5.55 20.18
CA ILE A 83 -14.53 5.20 19.16
C ILE A 83 -15.30 6.43 18.69
N SER A 84 -15.78 7.25 19.63
CA SER A 84 -16.50 8.50 19.32
C SER A 84 -15.64 9.50 18.55
N GLN A 85 -14.35 9.61 18.88
CA GLN A 85 -13.39 10.46 18.17
C GLN A 85 -13.18 9.98 16.73
N CYS A 86 -13.00 8.68 16.48
CA CYS A 86 -12.91 8.12 15.13
C CYS A 86 -14.13 8.49 14.28
N ARG A 87 -15.34 8.30 14.82
CA ARG A 87 -16.59 8.67 14.14
C ARG A 87 -16.67 10.18 13.90
N GLY A 88 -16.17 10.99 14.83
CA GLY A 88 -16.04 12.44 14.66
C GLY A 88 -15.13 12.83 13.51
N ALA A 89 -14.00 12.16 13.35
CA ALA A 89 -13.08 12.35 12.24
C ALA A 89 -13.74 11.98 10.90
N LYS A 90 -14.42 10.83 10.81
CA LYS A 90 -15.20 10.42 9.61
C LYS A 90 -16.21 11.48 9.18
N ARG A 91 -17.01 11.97 10.13
CA ARG A 91 -18.00 13.04 9.84
C ARG A 91 -17.34 14.30 9.30
N LYS A 92 -16.18 14.69 9.84
CA LYS A 92 -15.43 15.84 9.32
C LYS A 92 -14.94 15.55 7.89
N ILE A 93 -14.26 14.42 7.66
CA ILE A 93 -13.74 14.03 6.33
C ILE A 93 -14.83 14.16 5.27
N ASN A 94 -16.03 13.63 5.53
CA ASN A 94 -17.17 13.66 4.61
C ASN A 94 -17.69 15.08 4.28
N THR A 95 -17.26 16.11 5.01
CA THR A 95 -17.67 17.51 4.80
C THR A 95 -16.53 18.39 4.31
N LEU A 96 -15.30 17.86 4.27
CA LEU A 96 -14.14 18.60 3.80
C LEU A 96 -14.14 18.68 2.28
N GLY A 97 -13.68 19.81 1.75
CA GLY A 97 -13.30 19.96 0.35
C GLY A 97 -11.82 19.61 0.16
N LYS A 98 -11.14 20.41 -0.66
CA LYS A 98 -9.67 20.36 -0.78
C LYS A 98 -9.01 20.94 0.46
N ILE A 99 -8.09 20.18 1.06
CA ILE A 99 -7.30 20.57 2.22
C ILE A 99 -5.82 20.36 1.94
N THR A 100 -4.95 21.15 2.58
CA THR A 100 -3.51 20.94 2.54
C THR A 100 -3.05 20.40 3.89
N LEU A 101 -2.42 19.23 3.90
CA LEU A 101 -1.85 18.60 5.09
C LEU A 101 -0.34 18.40 4.91
N THR A 102 0.38 18.32 6.02
CA THR A 102 1.81 17.97 6.02
C THR A 102 1.94 16.48 6.31
N ASN A 103 2.54 15.73 5.39
CA ASN A 103 2.78 14.31 5.58
C ASN A 103 3.92 14.05 6.58
N ILE A 104 4.16 12.79 6.96
CA ILE A 104 5.20 12.41 7.92
C ILE A 104 6.60 12.80 7.45
N SER A 105 6.85 12.81 6.13
CA SER A 105 8.12 13.27 5.54
C SER A 105 8.31 14.80 5.57
N GLY A 106 7.34 15.56 6.10
CA GLY A 106 7.38 17.02 6.18
C GLY A 106 6.94 17.76 4.91
N LYS A 107 6.44 17.05 3.90
CA LYS A 107 6.00 17.63 2.63
C LYS A 107 4.53 18.02 2.69
N ALA A 108 4.19 19.21 2.19
CA ALA A 108 2.80 19.63 2.04
C ALA A 108 2.14 18.86 0.88
N LYS A 109 0.97 18.29 1.13
CA LYS A 109 0.15 17.56 0.16
C LYS A 109 -1.26 18.13 0.13
N VAL A 110 -1.79 18.32 -1.07
CA VAL A 110 -3.20 18.68 -1.26
C VAL A 110 -4.00 17.38 -1.33
N ILE A 111 -4.99 17.26 -0.47
CA ILE A 111 -5.95 16.16 -0.44
C ILE A 111 -7.31 16.71 -0.83
N ASP A 112 -7.92 16.11 -1.84
CA ASP A 112 -9.33 16.36 -2.15
C ASP A 112 -10.20 15.38 -1.35
N ALA A 113 -10.74 15.80 -0.22
CA ALA A 113 -11.53 14.90 0.62
C ALA A 113 -12.86 14.49 -0.06
N THR A 114 -13.29 15.18 -1.12
CA THR A 114 -14.51 14.85 -1.86
C THR A 114 -14.38 13.58 -2.70
N THR A 115 -13.14 13.13 -2.99
CA THR A 115 -12.88 11.90 -3.73
C THR A 115 -12.84 10.66 -2.83
N ILE A 116 -12.80 10.86 -1.50
CA ILE A 116 -12.73 9.77 -0.53
C ILE A 116 -14.10 9.09 -0.44
N LYS A 117 -14.17 7.83 -0.84
CA LYS A 117 -15.37 6.99 -0.82
C LYS A 117 -15.38 6.05 0.38
N ASN A 118 -14.19 5.57 0.78
CA ASN A 118 -14.03 4.55 1.82
C ASN A 118 -13.30 5.16 3.01
N VAL A 119 -13.87 5.03 4.22
CA VAL A 119 -13.25 5.52 5.47
C VAL A 119 -13.26 4.41 6.51
N TYR A 120 -12.09 3.87 6.81
CA TYR A 120 -11.84 2.86 7.83
C TYR A 120 -11.40 3.52 9.14
N LEU A 121 -11.96 3.05 10.25
CA LEU A 121 -11.79 3.68 11.57
C LEU A 121 -11.12 2.71 12.53
N ILE A 122 -10.03 3.15 13.15
CA ILE A 122 -9.24 2.35 14.06
C ILE A 122 -9.04 3.12 15.37
N ALA A 123 -9.54 2.54 16.46
CA ALA A 123 -9.21 2.95 17.81
C ALA A 123 -8.06 2.08 18.33
N ALA A 124 -6.84 2.61 18.31
CA ALA A 124 -5.65 1.93 18.81
C ALA A 124 -5.48 2.19 20.32
N ILE A 125 -5.55 1.13 21.11
CA ILE A 125 -5.52 1.16 22.56
C ILE A 125 -4.19 0.59 23.06
N GLU A 126 -3.45 1.45 23.75
CA GLU A 126 -2.12 1.17 24.31
C GLU A 126 -2.23 1.07 25.83
N GLY A 127 -1.51 0.14 26.47
CA GLY A 127 -1.45 0.05 27.93
C GLY A 127 -1.80 -1.30 28.57
N GLY A 128 -1.86 -2.39 27.79
CA GLY A 128 -1.94 -3.77 28.30
C GLY A 128 -2.65 -4.73 27.36
N LEU A 129 -2.55 -6.04 27.64
CA LEU A 129 -3.39 -7.08 27.03
C LEU A 129 -4.69 -7.16 27.83
N ALA A 130 -5.83 -6.92 27.17
CA ALA A 130 -7.11 -7.28 27.77
C ALA A 130 -7.27 -8.79 27.71
N GLU A 131 -7.48 -9.46 28.84
CA GLU A 131 -7.83 -10.89 28.87
C GLU A 131 -9.17 -11.15 28.15
N MET A 132 -10.07 -10.17 28.17
CA MET A 132 -11.28 -10.12 27.35
C MET A 132 -11.57 -8.68 26.93
N GLY A 133 -11.90 -8.46 25.67
CA GLY A 133 -12.23 -7.13 25.15
C GLY A 133 -13.04 -7.22 23.86
N SER A 134 -13.82 -6.17 23.57
CA SER A 134 -14.39 -6.03 22.23
C SER A 134 -13.31 -5.54 21.27
N PHE A 135 -13.18 -6.21 20.12
CA PHE A 135 -12.25 -5.87 19.06
C PHE A 135 -12.90 -5.05 17.93
N TYR A 136 -14.20 -4.75 18.08
CA TYR A 136 -15.02 -4.16 17.03
C TYR A 136 -16.26 -3.48 17.61
N ASP A 137 -16.66 -2.34 17.03
CA ASP A 137 -17.90 -1.63 17.36
C ASP A 137 -18.61 -1.27 16.05
N ASP A 138 -19.73 -1.93 15.78
CA ASP A 138 -20.57 -1.82 14.59
C ASP A 138 -21.84 -1.00 14.79
N SER A 139 -21.95 -0.30 15.92
CA SER A 139 -23.15 0.52 16.19
C SER A 139 -23.42 1.52 15.04
N ASP A 140 -24.68 1.93 14.88
CA ASP A 140 -25.32 2.65 13.74
C ASP A 140 -24.61 3.89 13.16
N ARG A 141 -23.46 4.28 13.71
CA ARG A 141 -22.64 5.44 13.31
C ARG A 141 -21.33 5.03 12.64
N GLY A 142 -21.23 3.77 12.20
CA GLY A 142 -20.14 3.23 11.40
C GLY A 142 -19.15 2.38 12.19
N ASN A 143 -18.57 1.42 11.48
CA ASN A 143 -17.68 0.38 11.98
C ASN A 143 -16.37 0.97 12.50
N VAL A 144 -16.02 0.65 13.76
CA VAL A 144 -14.73 1.00 14.36
C VAL A 144 -14.02 -0.27 14.81
N HIS A 145 -12.82 -0.48 14.28
CA HIS A 145 -11.94 -1.56 14.70
C HIS A 145 -11.17 -1.12 15.95
N ILE A 146 -11.12 -1.99 16.96
CA ILE A 146 -10.45 -1.69 18.24
C ILE A 146 -9.18 -2.52 18.28
N PHE A 147 -8.04 -1.88 18.04
CA PHE A 147 -6.76 -2.55 17.97
C PHE A 147 -6.02 -2.37 19.29
N PHE A 148 -5.52 -3.45 19.87
CA PHE A 148 -4.60 -3.37 21.01
C PHE A 148 -3.15 -3.33 20.50
N GLU A 149 -2.21 -2.97 21.37
CA GLU A 149 -0.79 -2.80 21.00
C GLU A 149 -0.21 -4.02 20.26
N LYS A 150 -0.39 -5.23 20.81
CA LYS A 150 0.11 -6.48 20.22
C LYS A 150 -0.45 -6.67 18.80
N PHE A 151 -1.76 -6.46 18.62
CA PHE A 151 -2.41 -6.64 17.33
C PHE A 151 -2.02 -5.57 16.33
N THR A 152 -1.83 -4.33 16.76
CA THR A 152 -1.39 -3.24 15.88
C THR A 152 -0.04 -3.57 15.23
N ARG A 153 0.92 -4.08 16.02
CA ARG A 153 2.23 -4.52 15.52
C ARG A 153 2.10 -5.73 14.60
N TYR A 154 1.29 -6.71 15.00
CA TYR A 154 1.07 -7.92 14.21
C TYR A 154 0.41 -7.61 12.86
N ALA A 155 -0.70 -6.86 12.86
CA ALA A 155 -1.41 -6.44 11.65
C ALA A 155 -0.50 -5.64 10.70
N THR A 156 0.25 -4.66 11.19
CA THR A 156 1.16 -3.86 10.33
C THR A 156 2.35 -4.67 9.80
N LYS A 157 2.80 -5.71 10.51
CA LYS A 157 3.82 -6.66 10.04
C LYS A 157 3.30 -7.55 8.91
N HIS A 158 2.12 -8.15 9.10
CA HIS A 158 1.61 -9.18 8.18
C HIS A 158 0.73 -8.62 7.05
N LEU A 159 0.16 -7.41 7.23
CA LEU A 159 -0.65 -6.67 6.26
C LEU A 159 0.04 -5.36 5.89
N ASN A 160 1.32 -5.44 5.50
CA ASN A 160 2.21 -4.31 5.27
C ASN A 160 2.02 -3.62 3.89
N THR A 161 0.79 -3.62 3.37
CA THR A 161 0.36 -2.78 2.25
C THR A 161 -1.05 -2.26 2.53
N VAL A 162 -1.38 -1.09 1.99
CA VAL A 162 -2.71 -0.50 2.18
C VAL A 162 -3.82 -1.42 1.64
N LYS A 163 -3.59 -2.07 0.49
CA LYS A 163 -4.56 -3.00 -0.13
C LYS A 163 -4.79 -4.25 0.73
N ASP A 164 -3.74 -4.88 1.24
CA ASP A 164 -3.87 -6.04 2.15
C ASP A 164 -4.60 -5.67 3.44
N PHE A 165 -4.21 -4.55 4.04
CA PHE A 165 -4.75 -4.06 5.30
C PHE A 165 -6.25 -3.75 5.19
N ILE A 166 -6.65 -2.96 4.18
CA ILE A 166 -8.06 -2.65 3.94
C ILE A 166 -8.87 -3.91 3.61
N ARG A 167 -8.32 -4.83 2.81
CA ARG A 167 -9.02 -6.08 2.46
C ARG A 167 -9.36 -6.88 3.71
N TYR A 168 -8.43 -7.00 4.67
CA TYR A 168 -8.71 -7.63 5.95
C TYR A 168 -9.82 -6.90 6.73
N LEU A 169 -9.77 -5.57 6.84
CA LEU A 169 -10.81 -4.80 7.54
C LEU A 169 -12.18 -4.99 6.88
N GLN A 170 -12.27 -4.94 5.56
CA GLN A 170 -13.50 -5.18 4.80
C GLN A 170 -14.06 -6.59 5.02
N ASN A 171 -13.19 -7.60 5.06
CA ASN A 171 -13.59 -8.97 5.34
C ASN A 171 -14.08 -9.10 6.78
N LYS A 172 -13.36 -8.54 7.75
CA LYS A 172 -13.76 -8.54 9.16
C LYS A 172 -15.10 -7.84 9.37
N GLU A 173 -15.33 -6.68 8.73
CA GLU A 173 -16.61 -5.97 8.78
C GLU A 173 -17.77 -6.79 8.21
N ARG A 174 -17.55 -7.51 7.10
CA ARG A 174 -18.56 -8.42 6.53
C ARG A 174 -18.82 -9.62 7.43
N PHE A 175 -17.76 -10.23 7.95
CA PHE A 175 -17.84 -11.38 8.85
C PHE A 175 -18.62 -11.06 10.14
N LEU A 176 -18.37 -9.89 10.72
CA LEU A 176 -19.02 -9.41 11.95
C LEU A 176 -20.30 -8.62 11.71
N SER A 177 -20.77 -8.54 10.46
CA SER A 177 -22.03 -7.87 10.15
C SER A 177 -23.20 -8.55 10.87
N ASP A 178 -24.30 -7.82 11.02
CA ASP A 178 -25.53 -8.26 11.70
C ASP A 178 -25.37 -8.52 13.22
N GLY A 179 -24.40 -7.86 13.86
CA GLY A 179 -24.26 -7.88 15.32
C GLY A 179 -23.76 -9.22 15.88
N LYS A 180 -23.03 -10.01 15.07
CA LYS A 180 -22.37 -11.23 15.54
C LYS A 180 -21.35 -10.89 16.63
N GLY A 181 -21.52 -11.49 17.81
CA GLY A 181 -20.53 -11.42 18.87
C GLY A 181 -19.35 -12.35 18.57
N LEU A 182 -18.14 -11.86 18.79
CA LEU A 182 -16.90 -12.63 18.64
C LEU A 182 -16.14 -12.62 19.96
N VAL A 183 -15.86 -13.81 20.49
CA VAL A 183 -14.99 -14.02 21.64
C VAL A 183 -13.78 -14.81 21.17
N LEU A 184 -12.59 -14.24 21.37
CA LEU A 184 -11.32 -14.82 20.95
C LEU A 184 -10.50 -15.23 22.18
N SER A 185 -10.00 -16.47 22.19
CA SER A 185 -8.87 -16.87 23.03
C SER A 185 -7.56 -16.44 22.36
N GLY A 186 -6.61 -15.89 23.12
CA GLY A 186 -5.26 -15.53 22.63
C GLY A 186 -5.10 -14.14 21.97
N GLY A 187 -6.20 -13.50 21.55
CA GLY A 187 -6.21 -12.14 21.00
C GLY A 187 -6.54 -12.08 19.51
N GLU A 188 -6.53 -10.87 18.93
CA GLU A 188 -6.90 -10.66 17.52
C GLU A 188 -5.81 -11.12 16.55
N GLU A 189 -4.57 -11.32 17.00
CA GLU A 189 -3.49 -11.88 16.19
C GLU A 189 -3.85 -13.27 15.69
N GLU A 190 -4.48 -14.07 16.54
CA GLU A 190 -4.92 -15.42 16.23
C GLU A 190 -5.97 -15.40 15.10
N LEU A 191 -6.93 -14.47 15.16
CA LEU A 191 -7.94 -14.29 14.11
C LEU A 191 -7.30 -13.91 12.77
N LEU A 192 -6.32 -12.99 12.77
CA LEU A 192 -5.61 -12.64 11.55
C LEU A 192 -4.79 -13.81 11.00
N ALA A 193 -4.20 -14.63 11.86
CA ALA A 193 -3.47 -15.82 11.43
C ALA A 193 -4.38 -16.84 10.75
N VAL A 194 -5.54 -17.11 11.35
CA VAL A 194 -6.58 -17.96 10.75
C VAL A 194 -7.05 -17.40 9.40
N TYR A 195 -7.21 -16.09 9.29
CA TYR A 195 -7.56 -15.43 8.05
C TYR A 195 -6.51 -15.64 6.95
N ILE A 196 -5.22 -15.48 7.29
CA ILE A 196 -4.11 -15.66 6.34
C ILE A 196 -4.02 -17.12 5.89
N ASN A 197 -4.11 -18.07 6.82
CA ASN A 197 -4.04 -19.52 6.54
C ASN A 197 -5.22 -20.01 5.70
N ASN A 198 -6.39 -19.40 5.82
CA ASN A 198 -7.58 -19.77 5.05
C ASN A 198 -7.75 -18.92 3.78
N ASN A 199 -6.67 -18.63 3.06
CA ASN A 199 -6.69 -17.89 1.79
C ASN A 199 -7.44 -16.55 1.88
N ARG A 200 -7.24 -15.82 3.00
CA ARG A 200 -7.86 -14.51 3.24
C ARG A 200 -9.38 -14.57 3.37
N THR A 201 -9.86 -15.61 4.05
CA THR A 201 -11.24 -15.80 4.47
C THR A 201 -11.26 -16.24 5.93
N PHE A 202 -12.40 -16.14 6.60
CA PHE A 202 -12.60 -16.76 7.92
C PHE A 202 -13.08 -18.23 7.80
N GLY A 203 -12.89 -18.85 6.63
CA GLY A 203 -13.27 -20.24 6.36
C GLY A 203 -14.75 -20.51 6.64
N ASN A 204 -15.04 -21.70 7.17
CA ASN A 204 -16.41 -22.14 7.47
C ASN A 204 -17.14 -21.26 8.52
N MET A 205 -16.42 -20.33 9.18
CA MET A 205 -17.04 -19.40 10.12
C MET A 205 -17.90 -18.35 9.40
N GLU A 206 -17.64 -18.07 8.13
CA GLU A 206 -18.43 -17.09 7.37
C GLU A 206 -19.86 -17.60 7.11
N ASP A 207 -20.02 -18.91 6.94
CA ASP A 207 -21.30 -19.57 6.61
C ASP A 207 -22.19 -19.85 7.84
N THR A 208 -21.73 -19.51 9.05
CA THR A 208 -22.50 -19.76 10.27
C THR A 208 -23.59 -18.71 10.52
N ASN A 209 -24.78 -19.19 10.90
CA ASN A 209 -25.89 -18.36 11.40
C ASN A 209 -25.80 -18.12 12.93
N ALA A 210 -24.69 -18.51 13.56
CA ALA A 210 -24.48 -18.28 14.98
C ALA A 210 -24.36 -16.77 15.28
N HIS A 211 -25.09 -16.31 16.30
CA HIS A 211 -25.04 -14.92 16.77
C HIS A 211 -23.85 -14.66 17.70
N GLN A 212 -23.24 -15.71 18.23
CA GLN A 212 -22.06 -15.66 19.09
C GLN A 212 -21.08 -16.73 18.61
N ILE A 213 -19.86 -16.31 18.32
CA ILE A 213 -18.78 -17.16 17.86
C ILE A 213 -17.70 -17.16 18.94
N PHE A 214 -17.39 -18.34 19.46
CA PHE A 214 -16.28 -18.56 20.37
C PHE A 214 -15.16 -19.23 19.58
N LEU A 215 -14.01 -18.57 19.49
CA LEU A 215 -12.83 -19.11 18.82
C LEU A 215 -11.73 -19.36 19.84
N ASP A 216 -11.42 -20.63 20.01
CA ASP A 216 -10.18 -21.06 20.61
C ASP A 216 -9.17 -21.29 19.48
N THR A 217 -8.42 -20.25 19.17
CA THR A 217 -7.42 -20.21 18.10
C THR A 217 -6.03 -19.97 18.68
N GLU A 218 -5.86 -20.12 19.99
CA GLU A 218 -4.58 -19.87 20.66
C GLU A 218 -3.47 -20.71 20.02
N GLY A 219 -2.41 -20.06 19.60
CA GLY A 219 -1.28 -20.69 18.90
C GLY A 219 -1.31 -20.51 17.39
N SER A 220 -2.44 -20.15 16.77
CA SER A 220 -2.55 -19.96 15.31
C SER A 220 -1.54 -18.91 14.80
N ALA A 221 -1.32 -17.83 15.55
CA ALA A 221 -0.37 -16.80 15.20
C ALA A 221 1.08 -17.29 15.26
N ALA A 222 1.41 -18.15 16.22
CA ALA A 222 2.73 -18.78 16.33
C ALA A 222 2.93 -19.82 15.22
N GLU A 223 1.93 -20.66 14.97
CA GLU A 223 1.94 -21.66 13.89
C GLU A 223 2.15 -21.00 12.53
N LEU A 224 1.47 -19.90 12.23
CA LEU A 224 1.68 -19.14 10.98
C LEU A 224 3.15 -18.67 10.85
N GLU A 225 3.74 -18.16 11.93
CA GLU A 225 5.13 -17.68 11.90
C GLU A 225 6.15 -18.82 11.82
N GLU A 226 5.78 -20.02 12.28
CA GLU A 226 6.60 -21.22 12.21
C GLU A 226 6.43 -22.00 10.90
N ASP A 227 5.36 -21.75 10.14
CA ASP A 227 5.10 -22.39 8.86
C ASP A 227 6.18 -22.07 7.81
N ASP A 228 6.75 -23.13 7.21
CA ASP A 228 7.85 -23.01 6.25
C ASP A 228 7.40 -22.37 4.92
N GLY A 229 6.15 -22.61 4.51
CA GLY A 229 5.54 -21.99 3.35
C GLY A 229 5.40 -20.49 3.51
N TYR A 230 4.88 -20.06 4.65
CA TYR A 230 4.73 -18.68 5.03
C TYR A 230 6.07 -17.95 5.16
N LYS A 231 7.08 -18.58 5.78
CA LYS A 231 8.45 -18.04 5.82
C LYS A 231 9.02 -17.85 4.43
N THR A 232 8.91 -18.85 3.56
CA THR A 232 9.40 -18.76 2.17
C THR A 232 8.66 -17.65 1.40
N LYS A 233 7.35 -17.54 1.58
CA LYS A 233 6.53 -16.46 1.05
C LYS A 233 7.05 -15.09 1.52
N GLN A 234 7.34 -14.94 2.82
CA GLN A 234 7.90 -13.70 3.38
C GLN A 234 9.30 -13.39 2.83
N GLU A 235 10.16 -14.39 2.64
CA GLU A 235 11.49 -14.19 2.05
C GLU A 235 11.40 -13.65 0.62
N LEU A 236 10.53 -14.22 -0.22
CA LEU A 236 10.32 -13.76 -1.58
C LEU A 236 9.68 -12.37 -1.64
N ASP A 237 8.74 -12.08 -0.74
CA ASP A 237 8.14 -10.75 -0.58
C ASP A 237 9.19 -9.72 -0.16
N ASN A 238 10.08 -10.09 0.76
CA ASN A 238 11.17 -9.24 1.22
C ASN A 238 12.23 -9.04 0.13
N TYR A 239 12.48 -10.03 -0.71
CA TYR A 239 13.50 -9.92 -1.75
C TYR A 239 12.99 -9.13 -2.97
N TRP A 240 11.90 -9.58 -3.58
CA TRP A 240 11.38 -8.97 -4.80
C TRP A 240 10.40 -7.82 -4.52
N GLY A 241 9.56 -7.94 -3.49
CA GLY A 241 8.63 -6.88 -3.12
C GLY A 241 9.36 -5.62 -2.64
N LYS A 242 10.50 -5.75 -1.95
CA LYS A 242 11.32 -4.57 -1.59
C LYS A 242 11.97 -3.90 -2.79
N ALA A 243 12.23 -4.61 -3.90
CA ALA A 243 12.70 -3.97 -5.12
C ALA A 243 11.64 -2.98 -5.67
N TRP A 244 10.36 -3.33 -5.55
CA TRP A 244 9.26 -2.42 -5.88
C TRP A 244 9.15 -1.26 -4.88
N ASP A 245 9.21 -1.55 -3.57
CA ASP A 245 9.15 -0.53 -2.53
C ASP A 245 10.31 0.48 -2.65
N GLU A 246 11.47 0.04 -3.13
CA GLU A 246 12.62 0.90 -3.38
C GLU A 246 12.39 1.89 -4.53
N LEU A 247 11.67 1.48 -5.60
CA LEU A 247 11.25 2.41 -6.66
C LEU A 247 10.35 3.51 -6.10
N ILE A 248 9.39 3.12 -5.25
CA ILE A 248 8.50 4.06 -4.56
C ILE A 248 9.31 5.01 -3.67
N ARG A 249 10.21 4.47 -2.83
CA ARG A 249 11.02 5.24 -1.88
C ARG A 249 11.92 6.25 -2.59
N LYS A 250 12.69 5.82 -3.61
CA LYS A 250 13.56 6.72 -4.39
C LYS A 250 12.78 7.88 -5.00
N LYS A 251 11.58 7.63 -5.55
CA LYS A 251 10.76 8.72 -6.13
C LYS A 251 10.05 9.57 -5.07
N SER A 252 9.68 8.99 -3.94
CA SER A 252 9.13 9.69 -2.78
C SER A 252 10.13 10.67 -2.17
N GLU A 253 11.39 10.28 -2.03
CA GLU A 253 12.46 11.11 -1.46
C GLU A 253 12.92 12.22 -2.44
N GLY A 254 13.03 11.89 -3.74
CA GLY A 254 13.52 12.82 -4.76
C GLY A 254 12.70 14.10 -4.91
N LEU A 255 13.40 15.24 -5.05
CA LEU A 255 12.80 16.50 -5.50
C LEU A 255 12.44 16.40 -6.99
N PRO A 256 11.37 17.07 -7.46
CA PRO A 256 11.17 17.30 -8.89
C PRO A 256 12.42 17.98 -9.46
N GLN A 257 13.05 17.38 -10.47
CA GLN A 257 14.22 17.96 -11.14
C GLN A 257 13.76 18.75 -12.37
N GLU A 258 14.51 19.80 -12.74
CA GLU A 258 14.27 20.52 -14.01
C GLU A 258 14.27 19.54 -15.20
N GLY A 259 13.31 19.73 -16.11
CA GLY A 259 13.16 18.91 -17.32
C GLY A 259 12.24 17.69 -17.18
N ASP A 260 11.58 17.49 -16.03
CA ASP A 260 10.50 16.49 -15.91
C ASP A 260 9.27 16.96 -16.72
N ILE A 261 8.92 16.21 -17.78
CA ILE A 261 7.70 16.46 -18.58
C ILE A 261 6.43 16.23 -17.74
N SER A 262 6.53 15.45 -16.64
CA SER A 262 5.39 15.15 -15.77
C SER A 262 5.08 16.29 -14.79
N LYS A 263 3.78 16.57 -14.59
CA LYS A 263 3.33 17.59 -13.62
C LYS A 263 3.49 17.05 -12.19
N PRO A 264 3.59 17.92 -11.17
CA PRO A 264 3.59 17.48 -9.77
C PRO A 264 2.39 16.57 -9.40
N GLU A 265 1.23 16.82 -10.00
CA GLU A 265 0.01 15.99 -9.84
C GLU A 265 0.20 14.57 -10.39
N ASP A 266 0.97 14.41 -11.48
CA ASP A 266 1.26 13.10 -12.08
C ASP A 266 2.19 12.28 -11.19
N ARG A 267 3.08 12.94 -10.43
CA ARG A 267 3.95 12.27 -9.46
C ARG A 267 3.13 11.64 -8.33
N ASP A 268 2.17 12.37 -7.78
CA ASP A 268 1.32 11.84 -6.71
C ASP A 268 0.40 10.72 -7.23
N LYS A 269 -0.13 10.85 -8.46
CA LYS A 269 -0.87 9.76 -9.13
C LYS A 269 0.01 8.52 -9.37
N PHE A 270 1.23 8.71 -9.86
CA PHE A 270 2.21 7.63 -10.07
C PHE A 270 2.48 6.90 -8.75
N LEU A 271 2.85 7.65 -7.70
CA LEU A 271 3.15 7.09 -6.39
C LEU A 271 1.93 6.35 -5.83
N ALA A 272 0.75 6.96 -5.87
CA ALA A 272 -0.49 6.35 -5.40
C ALA A 272 -0.77 5.04 -6.13
N LYS A 273 -0.57 4.99 -7.45
CA LYS A 273 -0.79 3.76 -8.22
C LYS A 273 0.24 2.68 -7.89
N MET A 274 1.53 3.02 -7.81
CA MET A 274 2.59 2.09 -7.42
C MET A 274 2.31 1.47 -6.04
N MET A 275 1.74 2.24 -5.11
CA MET A 275 1.38 1.81 -3.75
C MET A 275 0.07 1.03 -3.66
N SER A 276 -0.83 1.17 -4.63
CA SER A 276 -2.14 0.52 -4.63
C SER A 276 -2.08 -1.01 -4.71
N HIS A 277 -0.91 -1.56 -5.03
CA HIS A 277 -0.69 -2.99 -5.13
C HIS A 277 -0.55 -3.67 -3.77
N ASP A 278 -1.10 -4.88 -3.68
CA ASP A 278 -0.91 -5.75 -2.52
C ASP A 278 0.50 -6.35 -2.50
N ARG A 279 0.89 -7.00 -1.40
CA ARG A 279 2.26 -7.46 -1.23
C ARG A 279 2.67 -8.49 -2.29
N PHE A 280 1.75 -9.36 -2.68
CA PHE A 280 1.98 -10.38 -3.69
C PHE A 280 2.17 -9.75 -5.08
N GLU A 281 1.30 -8.82 -5.47
CA GLU A 281 1.44 -8.06 -6.71
C GLU A 281 2.78 -7.30 -6.78
N ARG A 282 3.18 -6.65 -5.68
CA ARG A 282 4.48 -5.95 -5.59
C ARG A 282 5.65 -6.91 -5.77
N ARG A 283 5.58 -8.12 -5.22
CA ARG A 283 6.58 -9.18 -5.45
C ARG A 283 6.67 -9.53 -6.94
N ILE A 284 5.53 -9.74 -7.61
CA ILE A 284 5.51 -10.10 -9.03
C ILE A 284 6.06 -8.97 -9.90
N LEU A 285 5.65 -7.73 -9.64
CA LEU A 285 6.14 -6.55 -10.36
C LEU A 285 7.63 -6.34 -10.13
N GLY A 286 8.10 -6.44 -8.89
CA GLY A 286 9.51 -6.32 -8.53
C GLY A 286 10.38 -7.40 -9.20
N LYS A 287 9.93 -8.66 -9.19
CA LYS A 287 10.60 -9.75 -9.91
C LYS A 287 10.61 -9.51 -11.42
N THR A 288 9.47 -9.10 -12.00
CA THR A 288 9.35 -8.82 -13.44
C THR A 288 10.31 -7.72 -13.88
N TYR A 289 10.46 -6.68 -13.06
CA TYR A 289 11.42 -5.60 -13.25
C TYR A 289 12.87 -6.08 -13.14
N ALA A 290 13.21 -6.87 -12.12
CA ALA A 290 14.56 -7.39 -11.93
C ALA A 290 14.97 -8.36 -13.05
N ASP A 291 14.09 -9.29 -13.44
CA ASP A 291 14.31 -10.20 -14.56
C ASP A 291 14.50 -9.42 -15.87
N ALA A 292 13.78 -8.32 -16.05
CA ALA A 292 13.93 -7.46 -17.21
C ALA A 292 15.30 -6.78 -17.25
N ALA A 293 15.81 -6.34 -16.09
CA ALA A 293 17.15 -5.80 -15.96
C ALA A 293 18.23 -6.86 -16.31
N VAL A 294 18.05 -8.10 -15.85
CA VAL A 294 18.96 -9.22 -16.17
C VAL A 294 18.99 -9.52 -17.67
N GLU A 295 17.83 -9.56 -18.34
CA GLU A 295 17.78 -9.73 -19.79
C GLU A 295 18.41 -8.54 -20.53
N ALA A 296 18.15 -7.31 -20.08
CA ALA A 296 18.75 -6.11 -20.67
C ALA A 296 20.29 -6.10 -20.57
N ALA A 297 20.85 -6.68 -19.50
CA ALA A 297 22.30 -6.78 -19.30
C ALA A 297 22.98 -7.76 -20.27
N LYS A 298 22.23 -8.69 -20.90
CA LYS A 298 22.74 -9.60 -21.94
C LYS A 298 22.84 -8.95 -23.32
N GLY A 299 22.19 -7.79 -23.52
CA GLY A 299 22.21 -7.06 -24.78
C GLY A 299 23.60 -6.50 -25.13
N PRO A 300 23.80 -6.03 -26.38
CA PRO A 300 25.06 -5.45 -26.83
C PRO A 300 25.45 -4.23 -25.99
N ASP A 301 26.74 -3.98 -25.80
CA ASP A 301 27.26 -2.80 -25.09
C ASP A 301 27.24 -1.56 -26.00
N ASP A 302 26.01 -1.15 -26.36
CA ASP A 302 25.69 -0.03 -27.24
C ASP A 302 24.81 0.96 -26.46
N GLU A 303 25.18 2.25 -26.46
CA GLU A 303 24.43 3.32 -25.79
C GLU A 303 23.02 3.52 -26.38
N THR A 304 22.81 3.13 -27.64
CA THR A 304 21.51 3.21 -28.33
C THR A 304 20.63 1.99 -28.07
N PHE A 305 21.16 0.91 -27.49
CA PHE A 305 20.39 -0.29 -27.19
C PHE A 305 19.41 -0.04 -26.06
N VAL A 306 18.13 -0.30 -26.34
CA VAL A 306 17.04 -0.20 -25.35
C VAL A 306 16.33 -1.54 -25.28
N TYR A 307 16.36 -2.16 -24.10
CA TYR A 307 15.50 -3.29 -23.79
C TYR A 307 14.19 -2.79 -23.18
N ARG A 308 13.05 -3.38 -23.54
CA ARG A 308 11.73 -3.02 -23.00
C ARG A 308 10.95 -4.29 -22.67
N ARG A 309 10.39 -4.35 -21.46
CA ARG A 309 9.41 -5.35 -21.06
C ARG A 309 8.07 -4.69 -20.80
N TYR A 310 7.02 -5.26 -21.38
CA TYR A 310 5.65 -4.82 -21.20
C TYR A 310 4.90 -5.85 -20.37
N TYR A 311 4.23 -5.40 -19.31
CA TYR A 311 3.53 -6.26 -18.37
C TYR A 311 2.13 -5.70 -18.06
N PRO A 312 1.08 -6.17 -18.75
CA PRO A 312 -0.30 -5.78 -18.46
C PRO A 312 -0.78 -6.44 -17.16
N LEU A 313 -1.29 -5.65 -16.22
CA LEU A 313 -1.82 -6.08 -14.93
C LEU A 313 -3.02 -5.19 -14.54
N GLU A 314 -4.21 -5.79 -14.42
CA GLU A 314 -5.42 -5.18 -13.87
C GLU A 314 -5.65 -3.70 -14.22
N GLY A 315 -5.95 -3.42 -15.50
CA GLY A 315 -6.26 -2.07 -15.97
C GLY A 315 -5.04 -1.17 -16.17
N VAL A 316 -3.83 -1.65 -15.82
CA VAL A 316 -2.57 -0.91 -16.02
C VAL A 316 -1.58 -1.72 -16.85
N THR A 317 -0.86 -1.05 -17.73
CA THR A 317 0.33 -1.66 -18.35
C THR A 317 1.59 -1.09 -17.73
N TYR A 318 2.46 -1.96 -17.23
CA TYR A 318 3.79 -1.58 -16.79
C TYR A 318 4.79 -1.74 -17.94
N VAL A 319 5.63 -0.73 -18.14
CA VAL A 319 6.72 -0.77 -19.12
C VAL A 319 8.04 -0.58 -18.39
N PHE A 320 8.87 -1.61 -18.36
CA PHE A 320 10.21 -1.55 -17.80
C PHE A 320 11.23 -1.46 -18.93
N ALA A 321 11.83 -0.29 -19.07
CA ALA A 321 12.85 -0.01 -20.06
C ALA A 321 14.24 0.07 -19.42
N PHE A 322 15.26 -0.36 -20.17
CA PHE A 322 16.64 -0.32 -19.73
C PHE A 322 17.53 0.15 -20.87
N MET A 323 18.34 1.16 -20.62
CA MET A 323 19.27 1.74 -21.60
C MET A 323 20.67 1.96 -21.02
N GLY A 324 21.66 2.14 -21.90
CA GLY A 324 22.99 2.60 -21.51
C GLY A 324 22.92 4.05 -21.03
N ASN A 325 23.68 4.37 -19.98
CA ASN A 325 23.91 5.70 -19.40
C ASN A 325 22.66 6.62 -19.26
N LEU A 326 22.20 6.86 -18.03
CA LEU A 326 21.14 7.85 -17.75
C LEU A 326 21.68 9.27 -17.47
N ASP A 327 22.99 9.48 -17.56
CA ASP A 327 23.56 10.83 -17.42
C ASP A 327 23.15 11.72 -18.61
N GLY A 328 22.97 13.01 -18.35
CA GLY A 328 22.59 14.00 -19.37
C GLY A 328 21.08 14.25 -19.49
N ASP A 329 20.66 14.79 -20.64
CA ASP A 329 19.31 15.34 -20.86
C ASP A 329 18.20 14.27 -20.66
N LYS A 330 17.23 14.58 -19.80
CA LYS A 330 16.07 13.72 -19.49
C LYS A 330 15.05 13.66 -20.63
N ARG A 331 14.97 14.70 -21.47
CA ARG A 331 13.89 14.84 -22.46
C ARG A 331 13.86 13.70 -23.48
N PRO A 332 14.99 13.23 -24.05
CA PRO A 332 14.99 12.06 -24.94
C PRO A 332 14.47 10.79 -24.26
N ARG A 333 14.84 10.57 -22.99
CA ARG A 333 14.44 9.40 -22.22
C ARG A 333 12.94 9.40 -21.90
N GLN A 334 12.42 10.53 -21.47
CA GLN A 334 10.99 10.70 -21.22
C GLN A 334 10.18 10.62 -22.52
N THR A 335 10.71 11.12 -23.64
CA THR A 335 10.08 10.95 -24.97
C THR A 335 10.02 9.48 -25.37
N MET A 336 11.10 8.73 -25.20
CA MET A 336 11.13 7.28 -25.45
C MET A 336 10.13 6.53 -24.58
N LEU A 337 10.08 6.84 -23.28
CA LEU A 337 9.10 6.26 -22.36
C LEU A 337 7.66 6.60 -22.75
N TYR A 338 7.40 7.84 -23.15
CA TYR A 338 6.08 8.26 -23.60
C TYR A 338 5.64 7.53 -24.87
N LEU A 339 6.52 7.37 -25.86
CA LEU A 339 6.25 6.56 -27.05
C LEU A 339 6.01 5.08 -26.70
N ALA A 340 6.79 4.53 -25.76
CA ALA A 340 6.57 3.18 -25.26
C ALA A 340 5.21 3.05 -24.57
N ALA A 341 4.78 4.08 -23.84
CA ALA A 341 3.49 4.12 -23.19
C ALA A 341 2.32 4.20 -24.19
N LEU A 342 2.44 5.03 -25.24
CA LEU A 342 1.46 5.09 -26.33
C LEU A 342 1.33 3.74 -27.04
N ALA A 343 2.47 3.08 -27.35
CA ALA A 343 2.48 1.75 -27.95
C ALA A 343 1.78 0.71 -27.05
N ALA A 344 2.06 0.74 -25.74
CA ALA A 344 1.40 -0.11 -24.76
C ALA A 344 -0.11 0.12 -24.71
N ARG A 345 -0.55 1.38 -24.61
CA ARG A 345 -1.98 1.76 -24.56
C ARG A 345 -2.73 1.32 -25.82
N LYS A 346 -2.10 1.42 -27.00
CA LYS A 346 -2.64 0.92 -28.27
C LYS A 346 -2.74 -0.61 -28.30
N LYS A 347 -1.74 -1.31 -27.77
CA LYS A 347 -1.70 -2.79 -27.77
C LYS A 347 -2.64 -3.41 -26.75
N PHE A 348 -2.82 -2.76 -25.60
CA PHE A 348 -3.63 -3.22 -24.47
C PHE A 348 -4.77 -2.22 -24.20
N PRO A 349 -5.78 -2.14 -25.09
CA PRO A 349 -6.83 -1.13 -25.00
C PRO A 349 -7.70 -1.24 -23.74
N GLN A 350 -7.74 -2.42 -23.11
CA GLN A 350 -8.44 -2.65 -21.84
C GLN A 350 -7.77 -1.96 -20.64
N ASN A 351 -6.50 -1.58 -20.77
CA ASN A 351 -5.77 -0.86 -19.74
C ASN A 351 -5.81 0.63 -20.06
N ASN A 352 -6.44 1.44 -19.21
CA ASN A 352 -6.55 2.88 -19.41
C ASN A 352 -5.32 3.66 -18.92
N MET A 353 -4.49 3.02 -18.08
CA MET A 353 -3.29 3.61 -17.52
C MET A 353 -2.03 2.84 -17.93
N VAL A 354 -0.95 3.56 -18.16
CA VAL A 354 0.39 3.00 -18.41
C VAL A 354 1.40 3.67 -17.48
N ILE A 355 2.20 2.85 -16.81
CA ILE A 355 3.33 3.30 -16.01
C ILE A 355 4.60 2.80 -16.69
N ALA A 356 5.39 3.72 -17.20
CA ALA A 356 6.65 3.42 -17.86
C ALA A 356 7.81 3.91 -17.00
N VAL A 357 8.79 3.05 -16.77
CA VAL A 357 9.99 3.32 -15.95
C VAL A 357 11.21 2.96 -16.79
N VAL A 358 12.22 3.84 -16.82
CA VAL A 358 13.52 3.57 -17.44
C VAL A 358 14.63 3.60 -16.39
N SER A 359 15.48 2.58 -16.41
CA SER A 359 16.62 2.45 -15.51
C SER A 359 17.92 2.19 -16.29
N GLU A 360 19.07 2.43 -15.65
CA GLU A 360 20.37 2.09 -16.22
C GLU A 360 20.53 0.58 -16.37
N ARG A 361 21.06 0.13 -17.50
CA ARG A 361 21.44 -1.29 -17.70
C ARG A 361 22.48 -1.78 -16.70
N ALA A 362 23.34 -0.88 -16.23
CA ALA A 362 24.37 -1.18 -15.24
C ALA A 362 23.81 -1.50 -13.85
N MET A 363 22.49 -1.37 -13.61
CA MET A 363 21.88 -1.64 -12.30
C MET A 363 22.10 -3.06 -11.78
N VAL A 364 22.31 -4.03 -12.68
CA VAL A 364 22.63 -5.42 -12.30
C VAL A 364 24.03 -5.52 -11.68
N LYS A 365 24.93 -4.58 -12.02
CA LYS A 365 26.31 -4.49 -11.49
C LYS A 365 26.43 -3.50 -10.32
N ASN A 366 25.57 -2.49 -10.26
CA ASN A 366 25.56 -1.47 -9.20
C ASN A 366 24.13 -1.11 -8.77
N SER A 367 23.57 -1.88 -7.84
CA SER A 367 22.19 -1.68 -7.35
C SER A 367 22.00 -0.39 -6.54
N ASN A 368 23.06 0.10 -5.88
CA ASN A 368 22.95 1.14 -4.85
C ASN A 368 23.02 2.58 -5.40
N GLY A 369 23.24 2.76 -6.71
CA GLY A 369 23.43 4.07 -7.34
C GLY A 369 22.48 4.41 -8.49
N CYS A 370 21.67 3.47 -9.00
CA CYS A 370 20.94 3.74 -10.23
C CYS A 370 19.74 4.68 -10.02
N SER A 371 19.76 5.76 -10.80
CA SER A 371 18.62 6.65 -11.01
C SER A 371 17.60 5.99 -11.95
N PHE A 372 16.36 6.47 -11.93
CA PHE A 372 15.36 6.09 -12.92
C PHE A 372 14.51 7.30 -13.30
N ASP A 373 14.07 7.32 -14.55
CA ASP A 373 13.03 8.25 -15.02
C ASP A 373 11.73 7.46 -15.27
N TRP A 374 10.60 8.15 -15.32
CA TRP A 374 9.29 7.53 -15.44
C TRP A 374 8.35 8.42 -16.25
N VAL A 375 7.29 7.80 -16.76
CA VAL A 375 6.14 8.45 -17.40
C VAL A 375 4.88 7.75 -16.91
N LEU A 376 3.86 8.54 -16.56
CA LEU A 376 2.50 8.08 -16.35
C LEU A 376 1.64 8.57 -17.52
N LEU A 377 1.02 7.64 -18.23
CA LEU A 377 0.01 7.93 -19.24
C LEU A 377 -1.34 7.45 -18.72
N ASP A 378 -2.22 8.37 -18.38
CA ASP A 378 -3.61 8.13 -17.96
C ASP A 378 -4.49 8.85 -18.97
N ALA A 379 -4.94 8.13 -19.99
CA ALA A 379 -5.48 8.72 -21.21
C ALA A 379 -6.68 7.92 -21.76
N THR A 380 -7.72 8.67 -22.15
CA THR A 380 -8.90 8.15 -22.84
C THR A 380 -8.56 7.69 -24.27
N ASP A 381 -9.50 7.01 -24.93
CA ASP A 381 -9.32 6.62 -26.33
C ASP A 381 -9.29 7.84 -27.26
N GLU A 382 -10.00 8.91 -26.90
CA GLU A 382 -9.95 10.21 -27.59
C GLU A 382 -8.57 10.85 -27.46
N ASP A 383 -8.03 10.94 -26.23
CA ASP A 383 -6.68 11.46 -25.98
C ASP A 383 -5.63 10.67 -26.79
N LEU A 384 -5.81 9.36 -26.91
CA LEU A 384 -4.91 8.49 -27.66
C LEU A 384 -4.95 8.77 -29.17
N LYS A 385 -6.13 9.04 -29.73
CA LYS A 385 -6.29 9.39 -31.15
C LYS A 385 -5.61 10.72 -31.47
N GLU A 386 -5.69 11.69 -30.56
CA GLU A 386 -5.00 12.97 -30.71
C GLU A 386 -3.49 12.83 -30.56
N ALA A 387 -3.03 12.01 -29.61
CA ALA A 387 -1.61 11.79 -29.35
C ALA A 387 -0.90 10.94 -30.41
N ILE A 388 -1.57 9.96 -31.03
CA ILE A 388 -0.98 9.09 -32.05
C ILE A 388 -1.33 9.61 -33.45
N THR A 389 -0.59 10.62 -33.90
CA THR A 389 -0.65 11.09 -35.29
C THR A 389 -0.07 10.05 -36.26
N PRO A 390 -0.33 10.14 -37.58
CA PRO A 390 0.28 9.26 -38.58
C PRO A 390 1.82 9.23 -38.48
N GLU A 391 2.45 10.37 -38.24
CA GLU A 391 3.90 10.49 -38.10
C GLU A 391 4.42 9.75 -36.85
N ILE A 392 3.71 9.84 -35.73
CA ILE A 392 4.06 9.13 -34.49
C ILE A 392 3.85 7.62 -34.67
N ALA A 393 2.77 7.21 -35.34
CA ALA A 393 2.53 5.81 -35.66
C ALA A 393 3.62 5.22 -36.55
N GLU A 394 4.02 5.95 -37.61
CA GLU A 394 5.12 5.55 -38.49
C GLU A 394 6.46 5.50 -37.73
N PHE A 395 6.73 6.48 -36.87
CA PHE A 395 7.93 6.51 -36.04
C PHE A 395 7.99 5.28 -35.11
N MET A 396 6.88 4.95 -34.44
CA MET A 396 6.81 3.80 -33.55
C MET A 396 7.05 2.48 -34.30
N ASP A 397 6.46 2.31 -35.50
CA ASP A 397 6.66 1.11 -36.32
C ASP A 397 8.11 1.00 -36.81
N LYS A 398 8.68 2.12 -37.31
CA LYS A 398 10.07 2.19 -37.78
C LYS A 398 11.08 1.84 -36.69
N HIS A 399 10.81 2.22 -35.44
CA HIS A 399 11.71 1.96 -34.30
C HIS A 399 11.31 0.74 -33.46
N GLY A 400 10.41 -0.10 -33.99
CA GLY A 400 10.11 -1.42 -33.44
C GLY A 400 9.41 -1.40 -32.09
N TYR A 401 8.61 -0.38 -31.78
CA TYR A 401 7.81 -0.37 -30.54
C TYR A 401 6.73 -1.47 -30.62
N LEU A 402 6.92 -2.54 -29.86
CA LEU A 402 6.07 -3.74 -29.85
C LEU A 402 5.96 -4.44 -31.22
N LYS A 403 7.01 -4.34 -32.06
CA LYS A 403 7.13 -5.11 -33.29
C LYS A 403 7.66 -6.51 -32.96
N ASP A 404 6.91 -7.54 -33.37
CA ASP A 404 7.23 -8.97 -33.16
C ASP A 404 7.73 -9.31 -31.73
N PRO A 405 6.94 -8.99 -30.68
CA PRO A 405 7.39 -9.17 -29.31
C PRO A 405 7.53 -10.66 -28.96
N LYS A 406 8.55 -11.00 -28.17
CA LYS A 406 8.58 -12.28 -27.46
C LYS A 406 7.48 -12.27 -26.39
N ILE A 407 6.52 -13.18 -26.54
CA ILE A 407 5.41 -13.34 -25.60
C ILE A 407 5.75 -14.48 -24.63
N GLU A 408 5.56 -14.23 -23.35
CA GLU A 408 5.72 -15.21 -22.28
C GLU A 408 4.49 -15.17 -21.38
N ALA A 409 3.89 -16.33 -21.15
CA ALA A 409 2.83 -16.48 -20.17
C ALA A 409 3.47 -16.84 -18.83
N VAL A 410 3.15 -16.06 -17.79
CA VAL A 410 3.68 -16.26 -16.44
C VAL A 410 2.51 -16.63 -15.53
N THR A 411 2.66 -17.72 -14.80
CA THR A 411 1.80 -18.08 -13.67
C THR A 411 2.64 -17.94 -12.40
N ALA A 412 2.08 -17.32 -11.38
CA ALA A 412 2.73 -17.15 -10.09
C ALA A 412 1.76 -17.51 -8.97
N TYR A 413 2.31 -18.04 -7.88
CA TYR A 413 1.57 -18.47 -6.70
C TYR A 413 2.00 -17.63 -5.50
N GLU A 414 1.08 -17.36 -4.57
CA GLU A 414 1.39 -16.62 -3.35
C GLU A 414 2.33 -17.44 -2.44
N TYR A 415 2.07 -18.74 -2.32
CA TYR A 415 2.92 -19.69 -1.63
C TYR A 415 3.66 -20.58 -2.64
N PRO A 416 4.99 -20.76 -2.53
CA PRO A 416 5.74 -21.59 -3.47
C PRO A 416 5.34 -23.07 -3.48
N GLU A 417 4.84 -23.60 -2.37
CA GLU A 417 4.33 -24.98 -2.30
C GLU A 417 3.05 -25.21 -3.11
N ASP A 418 2.30 -24.17 -3.44
CA ASP A 418 1.12 -24.27 -4.30
C ASP A 418 1.50 -24.51 -5.78
N ILE A 419 2.79 -24.41 -6.13
CA ILE A 419 3.25 -24.70 -7.48
C ILE A 419 2.93 -26.17 -7.78
N PRO A 420 2.10 -26.46 -8.80
CA PRO A 420 1.78 -27.83 -9.15
C PRO A 420 3.06 -28.58 -9.49
N HIS A 421 3.45 -29.54 -8.66
CA HIS A 421 4.46 -30.51 -9.06
C HIS A 421 3.91 -31.24 -10.27
N LYS A 422 4.63 -31.21 -11.39
CA LYS A 422 4.34 -32.14 -12.49
C LYS A 422 4.34 -33.52 -11.86
N LYS A 423 3.20 -34.23 -11.95
CA LYS A 423 3.22 -35.67 -11.70
C LYS A 423 4.23 -36.20 -12.70
N ASP A 424 5.35 -36.72 -12.19
CA ASP A 424 6.22 -37.54 -13.00
C ASP A 424 5.34 -38.71 -13.45
N ASP A 425 5.03 -38.74 -14.74
CA ASP A 425 4.33 -39.86 -15.37
C ASP A 425 5.23 -41.09 -15.16
N SER A 426 4.80 -41.95 -14.23
CA SER A 426 5.38 -43.27 -13.94
C SER A 426 5.15 -44.25 -15.07
#